data_AF-A0A0J8B051-F1
#
_entry.id   AF-A0A0J8B051-F1
#
_cell.length_a   1.000
_cell.length_b   1.000
_cell.length_c   1.000
_cell.angle_alpha   90.00
_cell.angle_beta   90.00
_cell.angle_gamma   90.00
#
_symmetry.space_group_name_H-M   'P 1'
#
loop_
_entity.id
_entity.type
_entity.pdbx_description
1 polymer ?
#
loop_
_entity_poly.entity_id
_entity_poly.type
_entity_poly.pdbx_seq_one_letter_code
_entity_poly.pdbx_strand_id
1 'polypeptide(L)'
;NMALAVSALNGVKVYNLSAGKTLPEWQAQAGGAGAGTLRYNDEFRRRLELIQDLTFPTASTQIAMSADGQYVVACGLYRPQIKVFELDQLGLKFARHADSE
;
A
#
# COMPACT_ATOMS: atom_id res chain seq x y z
N ASN A 1 -10.91 16.92 -7.85
CA ASN A 1 -9.51 17.31 -8.07
C ASN A 1 -8.65 16.44 -7.17
N MET A 2 -7.82 15.58 -7.75
CA MET A 2 -7.06 14.55 -7.04
C MET A 2 -5.66 15.10 -6.75
N ALA A 3 -5.24 15.16 -5.49
CA ALA A 3 -3.99 15.78 -5.08
C ALA A 3 -2.97 14.69 -4.73
N LEU A 4 -1.97 14.50 -5.58
CA LEU A 4 -0.83 13.62 -5.31
C LEU A 4 0.30 14.42 -4.68
N ALA A 5 1.04 13.81 -3.77
CA ALA A 5 2.26 14.41 -3.25
C ALA A 5 3.28 14.53 -4.39
N VAL A 6 3.62 15.77 -4.76
CA VAL A 6 4.60 16.08 -5.79
C VAL A 6 5.85 16.66 -5.15
N SER A 7 7.00 16.09 -5.48
CA SER A 7 8.29 16.68 -5.21
C SER A 7 8.97 17.04 -6.53
N ALA A 8 9.93 17.95 -6.50
CA ALA A 8 10.75 18.27 -7.67
C ALA A 8 12.20 17.90 -7.36
N LEU A 9 12.77 17.01 -8.17
CA LEU A 9 14.18 16.66 -8.11
C LEU A 9 14.85 17.15 -9.39
N ASN A 10 15.82 18.07 -9.28
CA ASN A 10 16.53 18.66 -10.41
C ASN A 10 15.59 19.26 -11.50
N GLY A 11 14.47 19.87 -11.09
CA GLY A 11 13.49 20.45 -12.02
C GLY A 11 12.51 19.44 -12.64
N VAL A 12 12.63 18.14 -12.32
CA VAL A 12 11.70 17.08 -12.75
C VAL A 12 10.69 16.80 -11.65
N LYS A 13 9.40 16.76 -12.00
CA LYS A 13 8.32 16.42 -11.07
C LYS A 13 8.33 14.91 -10.78
N VAL A 14 8.36 14.55 -9.50
CA VAL A 14 8.25 13.19 -9.00
C VAL A 14 6.93 13.09 -8.24
N TYR A 15 6.09 12.12 -8.61
CA TYR A 15 4.79 11.88 -7.99
C TYR A 15 4.89 10.67 -7.08
N ASN A 16 4.65 10.87 -5.78
CA ASN A 16 4.56 9.76 -4.86
C ASN A 16 3.12 9.28 -4.75
N LEU A 17 2.87 8.09 -5.31
CA LEU A 17 1.54 7.47 -5.40
C LEU A 17 1.18 6.66 -4.14
N SER A 18 2.15 6.44 -3.24
CA SER A 18 1.95 5.77 -1.94
C SER A 18 2.14 6.70 -0.74
N ALA A 19 2.47 7.99 -0.96
CA ALA A 19 2.58 9.00 0.09
C ALA A 19 1.19 9.44 0.57
N GLY A 20 0.52 8.55 1.28
CA GLY A 20 -0.64 8.83 2.09
C GLY A 20 -0.53 8.06 3.39
N LYS A 21 -1.03 8.63 4.50
CA LYS A 21 -1.22 7.84 5.72
C LYS A 21 -2.21 6.73 5.38
N THR A 22 -1.74 5.51 5.19
CA THR A 22 -2.63 4.35 5.12
C THR A 22 -3.21 4.18 6.52
N LEU A 23 -4.42 4.69 6.76
CA LEU A 23 -5.12 4.42 8.00
C LEU A 23 -5.19 2.90 8.17
N PRO A 24 -4.75 2.36 9.32
CA PRO A 24 -4.88 0.95 9.59
C PRO A 24 -6.33 0.50 9.44
N GLU A 25 -6.55 -0.69 8.90
CA GLU A 25 -7.89 -1.23 8.67
C GLU A 25 -8.70 -1.31 9.97
N TRP A 26 -8.04 -1.67 11.07
CA TRP A 26 -8.67 -1.70 12.41
C TRP A 26 -9.11 -0.30 12.88
N GLN A 27 -8.46 0.78 12.46
CA GLN A 27 -8.86 2.14 12.84
C GLN A 27 -10.00 2.66 11.96
N ALA A 28 -10.13 2.13 10.74
CA ALA A 28 -11.32 2.34 9.90
C ALA A 28 -12.54 1.54 10.38
N GLN A 29 -12.32 0.38 11.03
CA GLN A 29 -13.38 -0.52 11.52
C GLN A 29 -13.73 -0.32 13.02
N ALA A 30 -12.78 0.07 13.87
CA ALA A 30 -12.95 0.24 15.32
C ALA A 30 -13.51 1.63 15.69
N GLY A 31 -14.82 1.79 15.51
CA GLY A 31 -15.73 2.30 16.55
C GLY A 31 -15.33 3.54 17.38
N GLY A 32 -15.17 4.70 16.73
CA GLY A 32 -15.23 5.99 17.45
C GLY A 32 -15.72 7.13 16.57
N ALA A 33 -15.26 7.16 15.32
CA ALA A 33 -15.80 7.99 14.26
C ALA A 33 -16.60 7.05 13.36
N GLY A 34 -17.94 7.04 13.49
CA GLY A 34 -18.78 6.08 12.78
C GLY A 34 -18.51 6.07 11.27
N ALA A 35 -18.91 5.01 10.56
CA ALA A 35 -18.81 4.93 9.11
C ALA A 35 -19.37 6.18 8.37
N GLY A 36 -20.21 7.00 9.03
CA GLY A 36 -20.58 8.35 8.59
C GLY A 36 -19.43 9.37 8.59
N THR A 37 -18.58 9.43 9.61
CA THR A 37 -17.50 10.42 9.75
C THR A 37 -16.38 10.22 8.72
N LEU A 38 -16.03 8.97 8.36
CA LEU A 38 -15.08 8.67 7.28
C LEU A 38 -15.64 9.04 5.90
N ARG A 39 -16.95 8.93 5.68
CA ARG A 39 -17.61 9.41 4.45
C ARG A 39 -17.55 10.93 4.29
N TYR A 40 -17.38 11.69 5.37
CA TYR A 40 -17.17 13.14 5.33
C TYR A 40 -15.68 13.53 5.41
N ASN A 41 -14.79 12.56 5.61
CA ASN A 41 -13.36 12.83 5.63
C ASN A 41 -12.84 12.93 4.19
N ASP A 42 -12.55 14.14 3.76
CA ASP A 42 -12.06 14.45 2.41
C ASP A 42 -10.72 13.78 2.09
N GLU A 43 -9.84 13.56 3.08
CA GLU A 43 -8.58 12.82 2.88
C GLU A 43 -8.86 11.35 2.61
N PHE A 44 -9.79 10.74 3.36
CA PHE A 44 -10.19 9.34 3.15
C PHE A 44 -10.83 9.14 1.77
N ARG A 45 -11.72 10.05 1.36
CA ARG A 45 -12.36 10.00 0.03
C ARG A 45 -11.40 10.20 -1.13
N ARG A 46 -10.29 10.90 -0.91
CA ARG A 46 -9.26 11.19 -1.92
C ARG A 46 -8.10 10.18 -1.89
N ARG A 47 -8.10 9.22 -0.97
CA ARG A 47 -7.05 8.19 -0.87
C ARG A 47 -7.02 7.37 -2.16
N LEU A 48 -5.86 7.36 -2.79
CA LEU A 48 -5.56 6.49 -3.92
C LEU A 48 -4.69 5.35 -3.41
N GLU A 49 -5.12 4.12 -3.65
CA GLU A 49 -4.26 2.95 -3.57
C GLU A 49 -4.22 2.32 -4.95
N LEU A 50 -3.01 2.15 -5.49
CA LEU A 50 -2.84 1.49 -6.77
C LEU A 50 -2.95 -0.02 -6.63
N ILE A 51 -2.29 -0.58 -5.61
CA ILE A 51 -2.34 -1.99 -5.25
C ILE A 51 -2.83 -2.04 -3.82
N GLN A 52 -3.94 -2.73 -3.60
CA GLN A 52 -4.57 -2.85 -2.30
C GLN A 52 -3.61 -3.52 -1.31
N ASP A 53 -3.50 -2.94 -0.11
CA ASP A 53 -2.72 -3.49 1.03
C ASP A 53 -1.24 -3.80 0.72
N LEU A 54 -0.62 -3.02 -0.19
CA LEU A 54 0.82 -3.03 -0.46
C LEU A 54 1.61 -2.39 0.70
N THR A 55 1.52 -2.99 1.88
CA THR A 55 2.16 -2.53 3.11
C THR A 55 2.65 -3.71 3.96
N PHE A 56 3.61 -3.44 4.84
CA PHE A 56 4.16 -4.41 5.80
C PHE A 56 4.10 -3.82 7.21
N PRO A 57 3.94 -4.64 8.26
CA PRO A 57 3.83 -4.14 9.64
C PRO A 57 5.03 -3.33 10.13
N THR A 58 6.23 -3.63 9.62
CA THR A 58 7.47 -2.94 10.01
C THR A 58 8.12 -2.28 8.81
N ALA A 59 8.64 -3.08 7.89
CA ALA A 59 9.18 -2.62 6.61
C ALA A 59 9.30 -3.82 5.66
N SER A 60 9.45 -3.52 4.37
CA SER A 60 9.89 -4.48 3.37
C SER A 60 11.41 -4.45 3.23
N THR A 61 12.00 -5.59 2.86
CA THR A 61 13.44 -5.72 2.58
C THR A 61 13.74 -5.70 1.09
N GLN A 62 12.89 -6.36 0.30
CA GLN A 62 13.07 -6.50 -1.14
C GLN A 62 11.73 -6.49 -1.86
N ILE A 63 11.74 -5.95 -3.09
CA ILE A 63 10.61 -5.97 -4.02
C ILE A 63 11.14 -6.36 -5.39
N ALA A 64 10.46 -7.28 -6.07
CA ALA A 64 10.77 -7.71 -7.42
C ALA A 64 9.49 -7.86 -8.25
N MET A 65 9.61 -7.72 -9.57
CA MET A 65 8.53 -7.97 -10.50
C MET A 65 8.81 -9.28 -11.26
N SER A 66 7.77 -10.05 -11.58
CA SER A 66 7.90 -11.21 -12.45
C SER A 66 8.32 -10.77 -13.87
N ALA A 67 8.98 -11.67 -14.60
CA ALA A 67 9.48 -11.37 -15.94
C ALA A 67 8.37 -11.03 -16.96
N ASP A 68 7.17 -11.58 -16.77
CA ASP A 68 5.96 -11.29 -17.54
C ASP A 68 5.23 -10.02 -17.09
N GLY A 69 5.71 -9.36 -16.03
CA GLY A 69 5.11 -8.15 -15.47
C GLY A 69 3.75 -8.37 -14.81
N GLN A 70 3.31 -9.61 -14.58
CA GLN A 70 1.99 -9.88 -14.01
C GLN A 70 1.96 -9.84 -12.48
N TYR A 71 3.12 -9.99 -11.83
CA TYR A 71 3.21 -10.12 -10.38
C TYR A 71 4.28 -9.22 -9.78
N VAL A 72 3.98 -8.72 -8.59
CA VAL A 72 4.97 -8.09 -7.70
C VAL A 72 5.15 -8.98 -6.48
N VAL A 73 6.39 -9.33 -6.17
CA VAL A 73 6.77 -10.08 -4.98
C VAL A 73 7.49 -9.15 -4.03
N ALA A 74 7.09 -9.12 -2.77
CA ALA A 74 7.72 -8.31 -1.74
C ALA A 74 7.97 -9.13 -0.47
N CYS A 75 9.13 -8.94 0.14
CA CYS A 75 9.54 -9.56 1.39
C CYS A 75 9.48 -8.54 2.54
N GLY A 76 9.05 -8.95 3.73
CA GLY A 76 9.01 -8.08 4.91
C GLY A 76 9.56 -8.70 6.18
N LEU A 77 9.99 -7.83 7.10
CA LEU A 77 10.80 -8.17 8.28
C LEU A 77 10.04 -8.86 9.42
N TYR A 78 8.94 -8.26 9.88
CA TYR A 78 8.24 -8.75 11.06
C TYR A 78 7.42 -10.00 10.74
N ARG A 79 7.78 -11.11 11.43
CA ARG A 79 7.41 -12.48 11.06
C ARG A 79 7.72 -12.64 9.57
N PRO A 80 8.98 -12.95 9.20
CA PRO A 80 9.44 -12.89 7.82
C PRO A 80 8.37 -13.39 6.87
N GLN A 81 7.95 -12.55 5.93
CA GLN A 81 6.79 -12.85 5.10
C GLN A 81 7.01 -12.42 3.66
N ILE A 82 6.54 -13.24 2.75
CA ILE A 82 6.57 -13.03 1.31
C ILE A 82 5.13 -12.79 0.88
N LYS A 83 4.87 -11.62 0.30
CA LYS A 83 3.58 -11.27 -0.32
C LYS A 83 3.73 -11.27 -1.83
N VAL A 84 2.79 -11.88 -2.53
CA VAL A 84 2.68 -11.86 -3.98
C VAL A 84 1.41 -11.13 -4.36
N PHE A 85 1.55 -10.07 -5.16
CA PHE A 85 0.47 -9.25 -5.68
C PHE A 85 0.27 -9.52 -7.16
N GLU A 86 -0.97 -9.59 -7.61
CA GLU A 86 -1.34 -9.75 -9.02
C GLU A 86 -1.77 -8.39 -9.57
N LEU A 87 -1.10 -7.93 -10.63
CA LEU A 87 -1.27 -6.56 -11.13
C LEU A 87 -2.58 -6.37 -11.90
N ASP A 88 -3.12 -7.41 -12.52
CA ASP A 88 -4.43 -7.35 -13.19
C ASP A 88 -5.59 -7.18 -12.18
N GLN A 89 -5.41 -7.74 -10.98
CA GLN A 89 -6.39 -7.65 -9.89
C GLN A 89 -6.09 -6.51 -8.90
N LEU A 90 -4.95 -5.83 -9.06
CA LEU A 90 -4.49 -4.75 -8.20
C LEU A 90 -4.50 -5.10 -6.70
N GLY A 91 -4.15 -6.34 -6.36
CA GLY A 91 -4.32 -6.84 -5.00
C GLY A 91 -3.43 -8.02 -4.64
N LEU A 92 -3.52 -8.44 -3.37
CA LEU A 92 -2.79 -9.58 -2.84
C LEU A 92 -3.32 -10.89 -3.42
N LYS A 93 -2.46 -11.63 -4.12
CA LYS A 93 -2.74 -12.99 -4.59
C LYS A 93 -2.60 -14.00 -3.44
N PHE A 94 -1.47 -13.95 -2.73
CA PHE A 94 -1.23 -14.73 -1.51
C PHE A 94 -0.08 -14.17 -0.67
N ALA A 95 -0.02 -14.60 0.59
CA ALA A 95 1.10 -14.34 1.49
C ALA A 95 1.55 -15.62 2.19
N ARG A 96 2.86 -15.76 2.44
CA ARG A 96 3.45 -16.86 3.20
C ARG A 96 4.47 -16.32 4.21
N HIS A 97 4.56 -16.97 5.36
CA HIS A 97 5.63 -16.71 6.32
C HIS A 97 6.83 -17.59 5.99
N ALA A 98 8.02 -17.08 6.28
CA ALA A 98 9.30 -17.76 6.21
C ALA A 98 9.91 -17.83 7.62
N ASP A 99 10.81 -18.80 7.82
CA ASP A 99 11.46 -19.02 9.11
C ASP A 99 12.52 -17.96 9.41
N SER A 100 13.15 -17.41 8.36
CA SER A 100 14.16 -16.34 8.42
C SER A 100 14.12 -15.52 7.12
N GLU A 101 14.84 -14.40 7.11
CA GLU A 101 14.94 -13.50 5.95
C GLU A 101 15.84 -14.05 4.83
#